data_AF-A0A8T2ZKS5-F1
#
_entry.id   AF-A0A8T2ZKS5-F1
#
_cell.length_a   1.000
_cell.length_b   1.000
_cell.length_c   1.000
_cell.angle_alpha   90.00
_cell.angle_beta   90.00
_cell.angle_gamma   90.00
#
_symmetry.space_group_name_H-M   'P 1'
#
loop_
_entity.id
_entity.type
_entity.pdbx_description
1 polymer ?
#
loop_
_entity_poly.entity_id
_entity_poly.type
_entity_poly.pdbx_seq_one_letter_code
_entity_poly.pdbx_strand_id
1 'polypeptide(L)' 'WEIEKLAEDVGLCLIEKSEFFRWDFPGYCNKRGEGDRADDSFPVGDCCTFKFGRSQG' A
#
# COMPACT_ATOMS: atom_id res chain seq x y z
N TRP A 1 7.50 9.53 1.23
CA TRP A 1 6.05 9.74 1.07
C TRP A 1 5.35 10.11 2.37
N GLU A 2 5.90 9.91 3.59
CA GLU A 2 5.27 10.37 4.86
C GLU A 2 3.75 10.07 4.93
N ILE A 3 3.35 8.86 4.52
CA ILE A 3 1.95 8.52 4.22
C ILE A 3 1.01 8.77 5.42
N GLU A 4 1.48 8.56 6.65
CA GLU A 4 0.71 8.81 7.86
C GLU A 4 0.37 10.31 8.01
N LYS A 5 1.33 11.21 7.77
CA LYS A 5 1.11 12.66 7.81
C LYS A 5 0.15 13.12 6.70
N LEU A 6 0.31 12.59 5.49
CA LEU A 6 -0.59 12.89 4.38
C LEU A 6 -2.04 12.44 4.67
N ALA A 7 -2.22 11.33 5.40
CA ALA A 7 -3.52 10.88 5.83
C ALA A 7 -4.13 11.81 6.90
N GLU A 8 -3.32 12.24 7.87
CA GLU A 8 -3.74 13.21 8.91
C GLU A 8 -4.19 14.54 8.31
N ASP A 9 -3.47 15.07 7.31
CA ASP A 9 -3.79 16.33 6.63
C ASP A 9 -5.18 16.32 5.96
N VAL A 10 -5.73 15.13 5.66
CA VAL A 10 -7.08 14.95 5.08
C VAL A 10 -8.10 14.39 6.08
N GLY A 11 -7.77 14.39 7.38
CA GLY A 11 -8.67 13.95 8.45
C GLY A 11 -8.82 12.44 8.59
N LEU A 12 -7.81 11.68 8.16
CA LEU A 12 -7.73 10.24 8.38
C LEU A 12 -6.72 9.93 9.50
N CYS A 13 -6.98 8.87 10.26
CA CYS A 13 -6.04 8.33 11.24
C CYS A 13 -5.58 6.92 10.84
N LEU A 14 -4.35 6.57 11.22
CA LEU A 14 -3.83 5.22 11.06
C LEU A 14 -4.58 4.26 11.99
N ILE A 15 -5.25 3.26 11.41
CA ILE A 15 -5.93 2.18 12.15
C ILE A 15 -4.96 1.02 12.38
N GLU A 16 -4.24 0.63 11.33
CA GLU A 16 -3.38 -0.55 11.36
C GLU A 16 -2.23 -0.41 10.37
N LYS A 17 -1.07 -0.94 10.77
CA LYS A 17 0.06 -1.21 9.89
C LYS A 17 0.42 -2.68 10.04
N SER A 18 0.26 -3.46 8.98
CA SER A 18 0.49 -4.91 8.99
C SER A 18 1.47 -5.33 7.90
N GLU A 19 2.10 -6.49 8.07
CA GLU A 19 2.90 -7.10 7.00
C GLU A 19 2.06 -7.25 5.73
N PHE A 20 2.68 -6.99 4.58
CA PHE A 20 2.00 -7.17 3.30
C PHE A 20 1.98 -8.63 2.92
N PHE A 21 0.78 -9.12 2.61
CA PHE A 21 0.61 -10.43 2.00
C PHE A 21 -0.24 -10.36 0.74
N ARG A 22 0.27 -10.95 -0.34
CA ARG A 22 -0.42 -10.93 -1.65
C ARG A 22 -1.81 -11.56 -1.59
N TRP A 23 -2.02 -12.56 -0.74
CA TRP A 23 -3.31 -13.24 -0.61
C TRP A 23 -4.41 -12.37 -0.01
N ASP A 24 -4.06 -11.30 0.71
CA ASP A 24 -5.03 -10.33 1.23
C ASP A 24 -5.61 -9.43 0.13
N PHE A 25 -5.02 -9.45 -1.08
CA PHE A 25 -5.43 -8.63 -2.22
C PHE A 25 -5.69 -9.48 -3.47
N PRO A 26 -6.84 -10.16 -3.56
CA PRO A 26 -7.19 -10.97 -4.73
C PRO A 26 -7.11 -10.15 -6.02
N GLY A 27 -6.37 -10.66 -7.01
CA GLY A 27 -6.16 -9.99 -8.30
C GLY A 27 -4.98 -9.01 -8.32
N TYR A 28 -4.31 -8.76 -7.20
CA TYR A 28 -3.08 -7.98 -7.20
C TYR A 28 -1.93 -8.75 -7.87
N CYS A 29 -1.42 -8.18 -8.96
CA CYS A 29 -0.20 -8.62 -9.64
C CYS A 29 0.64 -7.38 -9.94
N ASN A 30 1.78 -7.23 -9.25
CA ASN A 30 2.64 -6.08 -9.44
C ASN A 30 3.37 -6.19 -10.79
N LYS A 31 3.40 -5.07 -11.53
CA LYS A 31 4.04 -4.93 -12.84
C LYS A 31 5.05 -3.79 -12.84
N ARG A 32 6.01 -3.83 -13.75
CA ARG A 32 7.01 -2.76 -13.90
C ARG A 32 6.37 -1.58 -14.63
N GLY A 33 6.86 -0.37 -14.34
CA GLY A 33 6.31 0.85 -14.94
C GLY A 33 6.62 1.00 -16.43
N GLU A 34 7.78 0.51 -16.89
CA GLU A 34 8.26 0.69 -18.26
C GLU A 34 9.28 -0.38 -18.69
N GLY A 35 9.59 -0.40 -20.00
CA GLY A 35 10.60 -1.26 -20.64
C GLY A 35 10.06 -2.56 -21.23
N ASP A 36 10.94 -3.37 -21.83
CA ASP A 36 10.59 -4.63 -22.51
C ASP A 36 9.96 -5.69 -21.58
N ARG A 37 10.07 -5.47 -20.26
CA ARG A 37 9.53 -6.33 -19.21
C ARG A 37 8.41 -5.65 -18.40
N ALA A 38 7.74 -4.64 -18.97
CA ALA A 38 6.70 -3.89 -18.27
C ALA A 38 5.62 -4.82 -17.66
N ASP A 39 5.26 -5.90 -18.37
CA ASP A 39 4.27 -6.87 -17.91
C ASP A 39 4.79 -7.89 -16.88
N ASP A 40 6.10 -7.95 -16.64
CA ASP A 40 6.68 -8.87 -15.66
C ASP A 40 6.52 -8.36 -14.23
N SER A 41 6.42 -9.30 -13.29
CA SER A 41 6.49 -9.00 -11.87
C SER A 41 7.92 -8.75 -11.37
N PHE A 42 8.02 -8.20 -10.17
CA PHE A 42 9.28 -7.94 -9.49
C PHE A 42 9.19 -8.23 -7.98
N PRO A 43 10.32 -8.49 -7.29
CA PRO A 43 10.32 -8.64 -5.84
C PRO A 43 9.91 -7.33 -5.16
N VAL A 44 8.87 -7.36 -4.33
CA VAL A 44 8.34 -6.15 -3.65
C VAL A 44 9.26 -5.70 -2.50
N GLY A 45 10.06 -6.62 -1.95
CA GLY A 45 10.93 -6.35 -0.80
C GLY A 45 10.15 -6.20 0.51
N ASP A 46 10.78 -5.59 1.51
CA ASP A 46 10.15 -5.32 2.81
C ASP A 46 9.03 -4.29 2.62
N CYS A 47 7.79 -4.74 2.81
CA CYS A 47 6.60 -3.93 2.58
C CYS A 47 5.50 -4.22 3.61
N CYS A 48 4.62 -3.24 3.78
CA CYS A 48 3.51 -3.29 4.73
C CYS A 48 2.26 -2.67 4.12
N THR A 49 1.10 -3.05 4.65
CA THR A 49 -0.20 -2.46 4.33
C THR A 49 -0.53 -1.41 5.39
N PHE A 50 -0.93 -0.21 4.96
CA PHE A 50 -1.50 0.81 5.84
C PHE A 50 -3.02 0.83 5.68
N LYS A 51 -3.74 0.80 6.80
CA LYS A 51 -5.19 0.98 6.82
C LYS A 51 -5.51 2.28 7.54
N PHE A 52 -6.23 3.16 6.87
CA PHE A 52 -6.68 4.45 7.39
C PHE A 52 -8.19 4.47 7.50
N GLY A 53 -8.71 5.23 8.46
CA GLY A 53 -10.12 5.55 8.53
C GLY A 53 -10.35 6.93 9.13
N ARG A 54 -11.59 7.39 9.12
CA ARG A 54 -11.95 8.62 9.83
C ARG A 54 -11.96 8.34 11.32
N SER A 55 -11.41 9.27 12.10
CA SER A 55 -11.72 9.31 13.53
C SER A 55 -13.23 9.44 13.68
N GLN A 56 -13.84 8.56 14.49
CA GLN A 56 -15.17 8.86 14.98
C GLN A 56 -15.01 10.04 15.94
N GLY A 57 -15.58 11.19 15.57
CA GLY A 57 -15.73 12.32 16.49
C GLY A 57 -16.69 11.99 17.63
#